data_AF-A0A8X6P5L0-F1
#
_entry.id   AF-A0A8X6P5L0-F1
#
_cell.length_a   1.000
_cell.length_b   1.000
_cell.length_c   1.000
_cell.angle_alpha   90.00
_cell.angle_beta   90.00
_cell.angle_gamma   90.00
#
_symmetry.space_group_name_H-M   'P 1'
#
loop_
_entity.id
_entity.type
_entity.pdbx_description
1 polymer ?
#
loop_
_entity_poly.entity_id
_entity_poly.type
_entity_poly.pdbx_seq_one_letter_code
_entity_poly.pdbx_strand_id
1 'polypeptide(L)'
;TLLGITNGVANFAGFLAPAYIGIITENGQTINNWRIVFLTTSAVLTISGLVFNFFCTAELQPWGISEAADKRSKDDKSETAPIIDDMS
;
A
#
# COMPACT_ATOMS: atom_id res chain seq x y z
N THR A 1 -6.86 12.95 -9.02
CA THR A 1 -7.98 12.84 -8.05
C THR A 1 -7.81 11.68 -7.09
N LEU A 2 -7.51 10.45 -7.55
CA LEU A 2 -7.27 9.28 -6.68
C LEU A 2 -6.25 9.56 -5.57
N LEU A 3 -5.05 10.03 -5.94
CA LEU A 3 -3.99 10.37 -4.98
C LEU A 3 -4.40 11.45 -3.98
N GLY A 4 -5.21 12.43 -4.40
CA GLY A 4 -5.72 13.47 -3.52
C GLY A 4 -6.71 12.94 -2.48
N ILE A 5 -7.62 12.05 -2.91
CA ILE A 5 -8.58 11.38 -2.02
C ILE A 5 -7.82 10.48 -1.04
N THR A 6 -6.89 9.65 -1.53
CA THR A 6 -6.08 8.76 -0.68
C THR A 6 -5.28 9.56 0.35
N ASN A 7 -4.64 10.66 -0.05
CA ASN A 7 -3.90 11.52 0.88
C ASN A 7 -4.84 12.19 1.89
N GLY A 8 -6.03 12.62 1.49
CA GLY A 8 -7.03 13.18 2.40
C GLY A 8 -7.45 12.17 3.46
N VAL A 9 -7.87 10.97 3.04
CA VAL A 9 -8.27 9.87 3.94
C VAL A 9 -7.13 9.48 4.87
N ALA A 10 -5.89 9.42 4.38
CA ALA A 10 -4.72 9.11 5.19
C ALA A 10 -4.49 10.16 6.29
N ASN A 11 -4.65 11.45 5.98
CA ASN A 11 -4.52 12.52 6.98
C ASN A 11 -5.65 12.46 8.02
N PHE A 12 -6.89 12.20 7.62
CA PHE A 12 -8.00 12.03 8.56
C PHE A 12 -7.78 10.82 9.49
N ALA A 13 -7.36 9.68 8.95
CA ALA A 13 -7.03 8.51 9.75
C ALA A 13 -5.87 8.80 10.72
N GLY A 14 -4.83 9.49 10.25
CA GLY A 14 -3.69 9.93 11.07
C GLY A 14 -4.07 10.91 12.18
N PHE A 15 -5.12 11.70 12.00
CA PHE A 15 -5.66 12.58 13.03
C PHE A 15 -6.54 11.83 14.05
N LEU A 16 -7.40 10.92 13.58
CA LEU A 16 -8.34 10.18 14.43
C LEU A 16 -7.66 9.13 15.31
N ALA A 17 -6.57 8.51 14.83
CA ALA A 17 -5.84 7.48 15.57
C ALA A 17 -5.32 7.97 16.95
N PRO A 18 -4.55 9.07 17.06
CA PRO A 18 -4.10 9.58 18.36
C PRO A 18 -5.26 10.10 19.24
N ALA A 19 -6.32 10.66 18.65
CA ALA A 19 -7.51 11.08 19.41
C ALA A 19 -8.21 9.88 20.07
N TYR A 20 -8.38 8.79 19.34
CA TYR A 20 -8.95 7.54 19.86
C TYR A 20 -8.10 6.93 20.97
N ILE A 21 -6.78 6.84 20.77
CA ILE A 21 -5.84 6.34 21.79
C ILE A 21 -5.88 7.23 23.04
N GLY A 22 -6.01 8.56 22.86
CA GLY A 22 -6.16 9.52 23.94
C GLY A 22 -7.37 9.23 24.82
N ILE A 23 -8.54 8.98 24.23
CA ILE A 23 -9.77 8.63 24.95
C ILE A 23 -9.61 7.31 25.74
N ILE A 24 -9.05 6.28 25.11
CA ILE A 24 -8.86 4.97 25.77
C ILE A 24 -7.86 5.07 26.94
N THR A 25 -6.86 5.94 26.83
CA THR A 25 -5.82 6.12 27.86
C THR A 25 -6.11 7.26 28.86
N GLU A 26 -7.26 7.93 28.75
CA GLU A 26 -7.66 9.04 29.62
C GLU A 26 -7.76 8.62 31.10
N ASN A 27 -8.22 7.39 31.36
CA ASN A 27 -8.28 6.80 32.70
C ASN A 27 -6.92 6.27 33.21
N GLY A 28 -5.82 6.58 32.50
CA GLY A 28 -4.45 6.22 32.87
C GLY A 28 -3.77 5.27 31.88
N GLN A 29 -2.45 5.33 31.84
CA GLN A 29 -1.56 4.50 31.00
C GLN A 29 -1.42 3.06 31.56
N THR A 30 -2.54 2.42 31.88
CA THR A 30 -2.55 1.07 32.45
C THR A 30 -2.33 0.00 31.37
N ILE A 31 -1.77 -1.14 31.75
CA ILE A 31 -1.58 -2.30 30.87
C ILE A 31 -2.91 -2.74 30.22
N ASN A 32 -4.03 -2.61 30.92
CA ASN A 32 -5.34 -2.99 30.40
C ASN A 32 -5.79 -2.10 29.23
N ASN A 33 -5.58 -0.78 29.33
CA ASN A 33 -5.95 0.17 28.28
C ASN A 33 -5.09 -0.04 27.02
N TRP A 34 -3.79 -0.29 27.19
CA TRP A 34 -2.90 -0.61 26.08
C TRP A 34 -3.27 -1.92 25.39
N ARG A 35 -3.70 -2.95 26.12
CA ARG A 35 -4.23 -4.19 25.52
C ARG A 35 -5.42 -3.91 24.60
N ILE A 36 -6.34 -3.03 25.01
CA ILE A 36 -7.50 -2.64 24.20
C ILE A 36 -7.04 -1.91 22.92
N VAL A 37 -6.08 -0.98 23.03
CA VAL A 37 -5.51 -0.27 21.86
C VAL A 37 -4.89 -1.25 20.87
N PHE A 38 -4.07 -2.21 21.33
CA PHE A 38 -3.43 -3.18 20.45
C PHE A 38 -4.43 -4.16 19.81
N LEU A 39 -5.40 -4.66 20.58
CA LEU A 39 -6.45 -5.55 20.07
C LEU A 39 -7.30 -4.85 19.00
N THR A 40 -7.68 -3.60 19.25
CA THR A 40 -8.50 -2.83 18.30
C THR A 40 -7.71 -2.48 17.04
N THR A 41 -6.42 -2.13 17.17
CA THR A 41 -5.52 -1.91 16.02
C THR A 41 -5.37 -3.18 15.18
N SER A 42 -5.13 -4.33 15.83
CA SER A 42 -5.02 -5.62 15.15
C SER A 42 -6.31 -6.00 14.41
N ALA A 43 -7.47 -5.78 15.03
CA ALA A 43 -8.77 -6.02 14.39
C ALA A 43 -8.98 -5.12 13.16
N VAL A 44 -8.69 -3.82 13.25
CA VAL A 44 -8.82 -2.87 12.14
C VAL A 44 -7.89 -3.24 10.98
N LEU A 45 -6.63 -3.59 11.26
CA LEU A 45 -5.68 -4.03 10.24
C LEU A 45 -6.12 -5.33 9.57
N THR A 46 -6.63 -6.28 10.37
CA THR A 46 -7.12 -7.56 9.84
C THR A 46 -8.32 -7.34 8.91
N ILE A 47 -9.30 -6.55 9.33
CA ILE A 47 -10.48 -6.23 8.50
C ILE A 47 -10.04 -5.48 7.23
N SER A 48 -9.16 -4.50 7.35
CA SER A 48 -8.63 -3.75 6.19
C SER A 48 -7.92 -4.68 5.21
N GLY A 49 -7.10 -5.60 5.73
CA GLY A 49 -6.43 -6.63 4.93
C GLY A 49 -7.41 -7.59 4.26
N LEU A 50 -8.49 -7.99 4.94
CA LEU A 50 -9.53 -8.83 4.35
C LEU A 50 -10.26 -8.10 3.22
N VAL A 51 -10.67 -6.85 3.43
CA VAL A 51 -11.28 -6.02 2.39
C VAL A 51 -10.33 -5.88 1.20
N PHE A 52 -9.05 -5.60 1.45
CA PHE A 52 -8.06 -5.57 0.38
C PHE A 52 -7.97 -6.93 -0.34
N ASN A 53 -7.93 -8.04 0.39
CA ASN A 53 -7.80 -9.37 -0.22
C ASN A 53 -9.00 -9.75 -1.11
N PHE A 54 -10.21 -9.36 -0.75
CA PHE A 54 -11.41 -9.66 -1.54
C PHE A 54 -11.62 -8.71 -2.72
N PHE A 55 -11.20 -7.45 -2.61
CA PHE A 55 -11.51 -6.40 -3.61
C PHE A 55 -10.29 -5.92 -4.40
N CYS A 56 -9.07 -6.35 -4.07
CA CYS A 56 -7.87 -5.99 -4.82
C CYS A 56 -7.88 -6.64 -6.21
N THR A 57 -7.49 -5.87 -7.23
CA THR A 57 -7.14 -6.37 -8.55
C THR A 57 -5.64 -6.21 -8.77
N ALA A 58 -5.00 -7.25 -9.30
CA ALA A 58 -3.59 -7.23 -9.67
C ALA A 58 -3.36 -6.77 -11.13
N GLU A 59 -4.42 -6.39 -11.85
CA GLU A 59 -4.27 -5.90 -13.21
C GLU A 59 -3.60 -4.53 -13.25
N LEU A 60 -2.74 -4.36 -14.26
CA LEU A 60 -2.07 -3.11 -14.54
C LEU A 60 -3.13 -2.04 -14.81
N GLN A 61 -3.21 -1.06 -13.91
CA GLN A 61 -4.21 -0.01 -14.04
C GLN A 61 -3.93 0.83 -15.29
N PRO A 62 -4.96 1.19 -16.09
CA PRO A 62 -4.77 1.81 -17.41
C PRO A 62 -4.03 3.16 -17.37
N TRP A 63 -4.08 3.87 -16.25
CA TRP A 63 -3.32 5.12 -16.05
C TRP A 63 -1.85 4.91 -15.69
N GLY A 64 -1.44 3.67 -15.36
CA GLY A 64 -0.05 3.29 -15.06
C GLY A 64 0.76 2.91 -16.30
N ILE A 65 0.10 2.83 -17.47
CA ILE A 65 0.75 2.66 -18.77
C ILE A 65 1.28 4.02 -19.22
N SER A 66 2.38 4.49 -18.62
CA SER A 66 3.18 5.56 -19.19
C SER A 66 4.32 4.97 -20.01
N GLU A 67 4.93 5.75 -20.90
CA GLU A 67 6.04 5.37 -21.81
C GLU A 67 7.20 4.60 -21.13
N ALA A 68 7.29 4.62 -19.80
CA ALA A 68 8.22 3.80 -19.01
C ALA A 68 7.99 2.27 -19.16
N ALA A 69 6.75 1.82 -19.36
CA ALA A 69 6.45 0.41 -19.62
C ALA A 69 6.87 -0.02 -21.04
N ASP A 70 6.74 0.86 -22.03
CA ASP A 70 7.19 0.63 -23.41
C ASP A 70 8.72 0.53 -23.48
N LYS A 71 9.45 1.37 -22.72
CA LYS A 71 10.92 1.33 -22.64
C LYS A 71 11.45 0.04 -22.02
N ARG A 72 10.81 -0.48 -20.96
CA ARG A 72 11.28 -1.70 -20.26
C ARG A 72 11.10 -2.97 -21.09
N SER A 73 10.10 -3.02 -21.99
CA SER A 73 9.92 -4.16 -22.91
C SER A 73 10.84 -4.15 -24.14
N LYS A 74 11.39 -2.99 -24.51
CA LYS A 74 12.30 -2.83 -25.65
C LYS A 74 13.75 -3.16 -25.30
N ASP A 75 14.18 -2.83 -24.09
CA ASP A 75 15.54 -3.09 -23.59
C ASP A 75 15.81 -4.61 -23.46
N ASP A 76 14.81 -5.37 -22.98
CA ASP A 76 14.88 -6.84 -22.80
C ASP A 76 14.95 -7.61 -24.14
N LYS A 77 14.63 -6.96 -25.27
CA LYS A 77 14.71 -7.54 -26.63
C LYS A 77 16.01 -7.20 -27.36
N SER A 78 16.78 -6.21 -26.90
CA SER A 78 18.06 -5.84 -27.54
C SER A 78 19.26 -6.68 -27.06
N GLU A 79 19.15 -7.35 -25.91
CA GLU A 79 20.29 -8.09 -25.33
C GLU A 79 20.38 -9.56 -25.79
N THR A 80 19.35 -10.12 -26.44
CA THR A 80 19.34 -11.52 -26.91
C THR A 80 19.62 -11.71 -28.41
N ALA A 81 19.92 -10.64 -29.17
CA ALA A 81 20.41 -10.79 -30.54
C ALA A 81 21.83 -11.42 -30.49
N PRO A 82 22.05 -12.57 -31.13
CA PRO A 82 23.11 -13.49 -30.72
C PRO A 82 24.49 -12.97 -31.13
N ILE A 83 25.46 -13.08 -30.22
CA ILE A 83 26.91 -12.87 -30.39
C ILE A 83 27.51 -13.97 -31.31
N ILE A 84 26.88 -14.28 -32.45
CA ILE A 84 27.30 -15.38 -33.34
C ILE A 84 27.67 -14.96 -34.77
N ASP A 85 27.54 -13.68 -35.14
CA ASP A 85 27.91 -13.20 -36.49
C ASP A 85 29.33 -12.61 -36.61
N ASP A 86 30.14 -12.59 -35.53
CA ASP A 86 31.50 -11.99 -35.52
C ASP A 86 32.66 -13.02 -35.44
N MET A 87 32.39 -14.30 -35.70
CA MET A 87 33.42 -15.36 -35.70
C MET A 87 33.47 -16.19 -37.00
N SER A 88 33.05 -15.62 -38.13
CA SER A 88 33.24 -16.21 -39.48
C SER A 88 34.22 -15.43 -40.33
#